data_AF-A0A1C6KM44-F1
#
_entry.id   AF-A0A1C6KM44-F1
#
_cell.length_a   1.000
_cell.length_b   1.000
_cell.length_c   1.000
_cell.angle_alpha   90.00
_cell.angle_beta   90.00
_cell.angle_gamma   90.00
#
_symmetry.space_group_name_H-M   'P 1'
#
loop_
_entity.id
_entity.type
_entity.pdbx_description
1 polymer ?
#
loop_
_entity_poly.entity_id
_entity_poly.type
_entity_poly.pdbx_seq_one_letter_code
_entity_poly.pdbx_strand_id
1 'polypeptide(L)'
;MHPVVTCHTGGWFFDQGRRGYTYGLGVPDDYTGPVPEGFEVREYPGSYYLVFYHPAFDFLQDCEKVLTRVEDMAWNFDPSAMGFAWNETECQDYQRMLPETIGYEVLRPVRKG
;
A
#
# COMPACT_ATOMS: atom_id res chain seq x y z
N MET A 1 9.50 -12.85 4.36
CA MET A 1 8.42 -11.95 3.90
C MET A 1 8.89 -10.53 4.15
N HIS A 2 8.72 -9.62 3.18
CA HIS A 2 9.18 -8.23 3.32
C HIS A 2 8.40 -7.51 4.45
N PRO A 3 9.04 -6.69 5.30
CA PRO A 3 8.39 -6.07 6.46
C PRO A 3 7.31 -5.04 6.09
N VAL A 4 7.36 -4.47 4.88
CA VAL A 4 6.41 -3.44 4.41
C VAL A 4 5.40 -3.99 3.38
N VAL A 5 5.78 -5.02 2.62
CA VAL A 5 4.93 -5.61 1.58
C VAL A 5 4.70 -7.06 1.99
N THR A 6 3.66 -7.25 2.80
CA THR A 6 3.31 -8.55 3.36
C THR A 6 2.55 -9.40 2.34
N CYS A 7 1.99 -10.54 2.76
CA CYS A 7 1.02 -11.26 1.94
C CYS A 7 -0.19 -10.37 1.58
N HIS A 8 -0.77 -10.59 0.41
CA HIS A 8 -1.99 -9.90 -0.06
C HIS A 8 -1.86 -8.37 -0.08
N THR A 9 -0.84 -7.85 -0.77
CA THR A 9 -0.63 -6.41 -0.93
C THR A 9 -1.06 -5.96 -2.32
N GLY A 10 -2.02 -5.04 -2.36
CA GLY A 10 -2.33 -4.26 -3.55
C GLY A 10 -1.43 -3.03 -3.62
N GLY A 11 -1.08 -2.59 -4.82
CA GLY A 11 -0.24 -1.41 -5.02
C GLY A 11 -0.63 -0.60 -6.24
N TRP A 12 -0.88 0.70 -6.08
CA TRP A 12 -0.98 1.62 -7.22
C TRP A 12 0.38 2.23 -7.52
N PHE A 13 0.68 2.36 -8.80
CA PHE A 13 1.91 2.99 -9.25
C PHE A 13 1.63 3.91 -10.43
N PHE A 14 2.47 4.94 -10.57
CA PHE A 14 2.49 5.77 -11.76
C PHE A 14 3.67 5.36 -12.64
N ASP A 15 3.38 5.14 -13.93
CA ASP A 15 4.37 4.85 -14.95
C ASP A 15 4.05 5.65 -16.20
N GLN A 16 4.91 6.60 -16.55
CA GLN A 16 4.79 7.44 -17.75
C GLN A 16 3.41 8.10 -17.91
N GLY A 17 2.84 8.61 -16.81
CA GLY A 17 1.53 9.27 -16.82
C GLY A 17 0.33 8.31 -16.85
N ARG A 18 0.56 7.00 -16.75
CA ARG A 18 -0.49 5.98 -16.57
C ARG A 18 -0.47 5.47 -15.14
N ARG A 19 -1.65 5.27 -14.56
CA ARG A 19 -1.79 4.59 -13.27
C ARG A 19 -1.97 3.10 -13.50
N GLY A 20 -1.08 2.30 -12.93
CA GLY A 20 -1.17 0.85 -12.91
C GLY A 20 -1.58 0.33 -11.53
N TYR A 21 -1.91 -0.95 -11.47
CA TYR A 21 -2.18 -1.67 -10.21
C TYR A 21 -1.43 -2.99 -10.21
N THR A 22 -0.81 -3.32 -9.09
CA THR A 22 -0.18 -4.61 -8.83
C THR A 22 -0.85 -5.28 -7.63
N TYR A 23 -0.82 -6.60 -7.62
CA TYR A 23 -1.26 -7.39 -6.48
C TYR A 23 -0.30 -8.55 -6.28
N GLY A 24 0.19 -8.74 -5.06
CA GLY A 24 1.16 -9.77 -4.78
C GLY A 24 1.64 -9.79 -3.34
N LEU A 25 2.90 -10.20 -3.17
CA LEU A 25 3.57 -10.27 -1.87
C LEU A 25 5.03 -9.82 -2.02
N GLY A 26 5.61 -9.31 -0.93
CA GLY A 26 7.01 -8.93 -0.90
C GLY A 26 7.92 -10.11 -0.60
N VAL A 27 8.96 -10.25 -1.41
CA VAL A 27 10.06 -11.21 -1.25
C VAL A 27 11.31 -10.51 -0.70
N PRO A 28 12.29 -11.24 -0.14
CA PRO A 28 13.60 -10.68 0.18
C PRO A 28 14.32 -10.09 -1.04
N ASP A 29 15.20 -9.11 -0.84
CA ASP A 29 15.95 -8.46 -1.93
C ASP A 29 16.86 -9.43 -2.70
N ASP A 30 17.31 -10.50 -2.04
CA ASP A 30 18.13 -11.57 -2.62
C ASP A 30 17.32 -12.79 -3.09
N TYR A 31 16.01 -12.62 -3.34
CA TYR A 31 15.15 -13.72 -3.77
C TYR A 31 15.55 -14.26 -5.15
N THR A 32 16.06 -15.49 -5.18
CA THR A 32 16.39 -16.25 -6.40
C THR A 32 15.48 -17.48 -6.59
N GLY A 33 14.32 -17.50 -5.94
CA GLY A 33 13.38 -18.61 -6.02
C GLY A 33 12.57 -18.62 -7.33
N PRO A 34 11.78 -19.68 -7.57
CA PRO A 34 10.93 -19.76 -8.75
C PRO A 34 9.88 -18.66 -8.76
N VAL A 35 9.60 -18.12 -9.95
CA VAL A 35 8.50 -17.17 -10.19
C VAL A 35 7.43 -17.90 -11.01
N PRO A 36 6.17 -17.97 -10.55
CA PRO A 36 5.11 -18.65 -11.29
C PRO A 36 4.86 -18.02 -12.67
N GLU A 37 4.35 -18.81 -13.61
CA GLU A 37 3.97 -18.31 -14.94
C GLU A 37 2.95 -17.16 -14.80
N GLY A 38 3.19 -16.07 -15.54
CA GLY A 38 2.35 -14.86 -15.49
C GLY A 38 2.68 -13.88 -14.35
N PHE A 39 3.65 -14.19 -13.49
CA PHE A 39 4.15 -13.29 -12.45
C PHE A 39 5.53 -12.73 -12.83
N GLU A 40 5.87 -11.60 -12.22
CA GLU A 40 7.19 -10.99 -12.30
C GLU A 40 7.66 -10.56 -10.90
N VAL A 41 8.98 -10.43 -10.75
CA VAL A 41 9.60 -9.77 -9.59
C VAL A 41 10.04 -8.39 -10.04
N ARG A 42 9.63 -7.37 -9.30
CA ARG A 42 9.97 -5.97 -9.57
C ARG A 42 10.51 -5.32 -8.30
N GLU A 43 11.59 -4.56 -8.46
CA GLU A 43 12.13 -3.71 -7.41
C GLU A 43 11.49 -2.33 -7.47
N TYR A 44 11.26 -1.73 -6.30
CA TYR A 44 10.71 -0.40 -6.18
C TYR A 44 11.59 0.44 -5.25
N PRO A 45 11.73 1.75 -5.50
CA PRO A 45 12.43 2.63 -4.57
C PRO A 45 11.74 2.65 -3.21
N GLY A 46 12.54 2.68 -2.15
CA GLY A 46 12.03 2.81 -0.78
C GLY A 46 11.55 4.23 -0.47
N SER A 47 10.53 4.34 0.36
CA SER A 47 9.99 5.61 0.85
C SER A 47 9.63 5.53 2.33
N TYR A 48 9.45 6.67 2.98
CA TYR A 48 8.63 6.72 4.19
C TYR A 48 7.16 6.63 3.80
N TYR A 49 6.32 6.15 4.71
CA TYR A 49 4.89 5.95 4.48
C TYR A 49 4.07 6.53 5.64
N LEU A 50 3.00 7.22 5.30
CA LEU A 50 1.91 7.47 6.23
C LEU A 50 0.90 6.32 6.11
N VAL A 51 0.55 5.73 7.24
CA VAL A 51 -0.38 4.59 7.32
C VAL A 51 -1.71 5.07 7.85
N PHE A 52 -2.74 5.00 7.02
CA PHE A 52 -4.12 5.23 7.38
C PHE A 52 -4.75 3.87 7.63
N TYR A 53 -5.30 3.65 8.82
CA TYR A 53 -5.75 2.31 9.20
C TYR A 53 -7.05 2.32 10.00
N HIS A 54 -7.78 1.22 9.86
CA HIS A 54 -8.82 0.80 10.78
C HIS A 54 -8.43 -0.58 11.34
N PRO A 55 -8.52 -0.81 12.67
CA PRO A 55 -8.24 -2.12 13.24
C PRO A 55 -9.23 -3.19 12.76
N ALA A 56 -9.03 -4.42 13.21
CA ALA A 56 -9.90 -5.55 12.86
C ALA A 56 -11.40 -5.23 12.98
N PHE A 57 -12.20 -5.75 12.05
CA PHE A 57 -13.63 -5.48 11.91
C PHE A 57 -14.37 -6.69 11.31
N ASP A 58 -15.68 -6.75 11.48
CA ASP A 58 -16.52 -7.79 10.85
C ASP A 58 -16.67 -7.48 9.35
N PHE A 59 -16.06 -8.31 8.51
CA PHE A 59 -16.06 -8.10 7.07
C PHE A 59 -17.47 -8.09 6.45
N LEU A 60 -18.39 -8.94 6.93
CA LEU A 60 -19.72 -9.03 6.34
C LEU A 60 -20.62 -7.86 6.76
N GLN A 61 -20.38 -7.30 7.95
CA GLN A 61 -21.21 -6.21 8.49
C GLN A 61 -20.67 -4.81 8.16
N ASP A 62 -19.34 -4.61 8.22
CA ASP A 62 -18.75 -3.28 8.30
C ASP A 62 -17.83 -2.90 7.12
N CYS A 63 -17.59 -3.80 6.15
CA CYS A 63 -16.58 -3.62 5.11
C CYS A 63 -16.69 -2.28 4.36
N GLU A 64 -17.84 -2.00 3.73
CA GLU A 64 -18.01 -0.75 2.97
C GLU A 64 -17.76 0.51 3.82
N LYS A 65 -18.25 0.50 5.06
CA LYS A 65 -18.13 1.61 5.99
C LYS A 65 -16.68 1.83 6.43
N VAL A 66 -15.93 0.75 6.64
CA VAL A 66 -14.51 0.81 7.03
C VAL A 66 -13.66 1.26 5.86
N LEU A 67 -13.84 0.66 4.68
CA LEU A 67 -13.10 1.02 3.47
C LEU A 67 -13.29 2.50 3.14
N THR A 68 -14.55 2.94 3.04
CA THR A 68 -14.88 4.34 2.72
C THR A 68 -14.21 5.31 3.69
N ARG A 69 -14.26 5.05 5.01
CA ARG A 69 -13.66 5.93 6.02
C ARG A 69 -12.14 6.05 5.87
N VAL A 70 -11.45 4.93 5.66
CA VAL A 70 -9.99 4.92 5.56
C VAL A 70 -9.55 5.55 4.24
N GLU A 71 -10.21 5.22 3.13
CA GLU A 71 -9.93 5.79 1.81
C GLU A 71 -10.17 7.31 1.81
N ASP A 72 -11.31 7.77 2.33
CA ASP A 72 -11.64 9.20 2.40
C ASP A 72 -10.59 9.96 3.22
N MET A 73 -10.14 9.39 4.34
CA MET A 73 -9.08 10.00 5.14
C MET A 73 -7.76 9.99 4.39
N ALA A 74 -7.36 8.85 3.82
CA ALA A 74 -6.09 8.68 3.15
C ALA A 74 -5.93 9.66 1.99
N TRP A 75 -6.91 9.78 1.11
CA TRP A 75 -6.81 10.59 -0.11
C TRP A 75 -7.01 12.09 0.10
N ASN A 76 -7.68 12.50 1.17
CA ASN A 76 -7.93 13.92 1.47
C ASN A 76 -6.98 14.50 2.52
N PHE A 77 -6.03 13.71 3.05
CA PHE A 77 -5.05 14.19 4.02
C PHE A 77 -4.00 15.12 3.37
N ASP A 78 -3.60 16.17 4.10
CA ASP A 78 -2.48 17.04 3.73
C ASP A 78 -1.27 16.77 4.64
N PRO A 79 -0.18 16.18 4.10
CA PRO A 79 1.00 15.84 4.87
C PRO A 79 1.94 17.03 5.12
N SER A 80 1.67 18.20 4.50
CA SER A 80 2.53 19.38 4.61
C SER A 80 2.62 19.91 6.04
N ALA A 81 1.53 19.79 6.81
CA ALA A 81 1.49 20.15 8.23
C ALA A 81 2.46 19.31 9.09
N MET A 82 2.88 18.15 8.60
CA MET A 82 3.86 17.27 9.22
C MET A 82 5.28 17.43 8.63
N GLY A 83 5.47 18.38 7.70
CA GLY A 83 6.75 18.59 7.01
C GLY A 83 7.05 17.55 5.93
N PHE A 84 6.02 16.90 5.39
CA PHE A 84 6.14 15.89 4.35
C PHE A 84 5.44 16.31 3.05
N ALA A 85 5.89 15.74 1.93
CA ALA A 85 5.23 15.82 0.64
C ALA A 85 4.96 14.41 0.10
N TRP A 86 3.88 14.25 -0.67
CA TRP A 86 3.57 12.99 -1.35
C TRP A 86 4.68 12.59 -2.33
N ASN A 87 4.93 11.29 -2.44
CA ASN A 87 5.97 10.69 -3.27
C ASN A 87 5.41 9.61 -4.23
N GLU A 88 4.18 9.82 -4.69
CA GLU A 88 3.40 8.84 -5.47
C GLU A 88 3.88 8.69 -6.92
N THR A 89 4.67 9.66 -7.42
CA THR A 89 5.27 9.58 -8.76
C THR A 89 6.44 8.60 -8.81
N GLU A 90 7.12 8.40 -7.68
CA GLU A 90 8.31 7.55 -7.59
C GLU A 90 8.00 6.22 -6.89
N CYS A 91 7.07 6.22 -5.93
CA CYS A 91 6.78 5.10 -5.04
C CYS A 91 5.29 4.76 -5.06
N GLN A 92 4.97 3.53 -4.65
CA GLN A 92 3.63 2.99 -4.75
C GLN A 92 2.80 3.36 -3.53
N ASP A 93 1.50 3.60 -3.75
CA ASP A 93 0.50 3.51 -2.68
C ASP A 93 0.18 2.04 -2.44
N TYR A 94 0.12 1.60 -1.19
CA TYR A 94 -0.24 0.21 -0.87
C TYR A 94 -1.59 0.09 -0.18
N GLN A 95 -2.29 -1.00 -0.48
CA GLN A 95 -3.53 -1.42 0.15
C GLN A 95 -3.34 -2.80 0.77
N ARG A 96 -3.76 -2.96 2.03
CA ARG A 96 -3.77 -4.25 2.72
C ARG A 96 -5.08 -4.46 3.46
N MET A 97 -5.61 -5.67 3.38
CA MET A 97 -6.84 -6.01 4.07
C MET A 97 -6.78 -7.44 4.60
N LEU A 98 -6.72 -7.57 5.92
CA LEU A 98 -6.99 -8.81 6.64
C LEU A 98 -7.95 -8.43 7.77
N PRO A 99 -9.28 -8.46 7.52
CA PRO A 99 -10.29 -7.87 8.40
C PRO A 99 -10.22 -8.37 9.84
N GLU A 100 -9.83 -9.62 10.06
CA GLU A 100 -9.80 -10.25 11.38
C GLU A 100 -8.48 -10.01 12.15
N THR A 101 -7.46 -9.43 11.50
CA THR A 101 -6.14 -9.21 12.11
C THR A 101 -5.69 -7.76 12.03
N ILE A 102 -5.06 -7.35 10.93
CA ILE A 102 -4.56 -5.98 10.75
C ILE A 102 -5.70 -4.99 10.42
N GLY A 103 -6.87 -5.49 10.06
CA GLY A 103 -8.00 -4.69 9.61
C GLY A 103 -7.79 -4.22 8.16
N TYR A 104 -7.92 -2.91 7.94
CA TYR A 104 -7.77 -2.29 6.64
C TYR A 104 -6.76 -1.15 6.69
N GLU A 105 -5.78 -1.17 5.79
CA GLU A 105 -4.69 -0.18 5.72
C GLU A 105 -4.54 0.38 4.30
N VAL A 106 -4.40 1.70 4.22
CA VAL A 106 -3.90 2.42 3.04
C VAL A 106 -2.60 3.10 3.43
N LEU A 107 -1.53 2.83 2.68
CA LEU A 107 -0.22 3.41 2.90
C LEU A 107 0.13 4.32 1.74
N ARG A 108 0.36 5.59 2.03
CA ARG A 108 0.75 6.59 1.03
C ARG A 108 2.22 7.00 1.20
N PRO A 109 3.03 6.98 0.12
CA PRO A 109 4.45 7.27 0.21
C PRO A 109 4.69 8.77 0.40
N VAL A 110 5.60 9.10 1.31
CA VAL A 110 6.02 10.47 1.61
C VAL A 110 7.53 10.63 1.57
N ARG A 111 7.96 11.84 1.23
CA ARG A 111 9.34 12.32 1.36
C ARG A 111 9.37 13.56 2.25
N LYS A 112 10.51 13.83 2.89
CA LYS A 112 10.70 15.08 3.63
C LYS A 112 10.54 16.27 2.68
N GLY A 113 9.78 17.26 3.11
CA GLY A 113 9.57 18.52 2.38
C GLY A 113 10.80 19.41 2.33
#